data_AF-A0A7R9Z797-F1
#
_entry.id   AF-A0A7R9Z797-F1
#
_cell.length_a   1.000
_cell.length_b   1.000
_cell.length_c   1.000
_cell.angle_alpha   90.00
_cell.angle_beta   90.00
_cell.angle_gamma   90.00
#
_symmetry.space_group_name_H-M   'P 1'
#
loop_
_entity.id
_entity.type
_entity.pdbx_description
1 polymer ?
#
loop_
_entity_poly.entity_id
_entity_poly.type
_entity_poly.pdbx_seq_one_letter_code
_entity_poly.pdbx_strand_id
1 'polypeptide(L)'
;EPREEWVLDQPAQLVIAVSQIFWCAAIEGCLRDAESATKLSAFYDKNVRDLGQLTKLVRGNLTGLQRKVIAALITIDVHARDIVSDLVKRGTRDANEFEWQMQLRYALENDDVVVRQVNARF
;
A
#
# COMPACT_ATOMS: atom_id res chain seq x y z
N GLU A 1 9.87 15.20 2.36
CA GLU A 1 8.73 15.59 3.21
C GLU A 1 8.16 14.34 3.90
N PRO A 2 7.76 14.40 5.18
CA PRO A 2 7.05 13.31 5.86
C PRO A 2 5.73 12.94 5.15
N ARG A 3 5.34 11.66 5.15
CA ARG A 3 4.13 11.20 4.45
C ARG A 3 2.89 11.94 4.96
N GLU A 4 2.77 12.09 6.27
CA GLU A 4 1.68 12.76 6.98
C GLU A 4 1.47 14.23 6.61
N GLU A 5 2.52 14.91 6.16
CA GLU A 5 2.46 16.29 5.67
C GLU A 5 2.12 16.30 4.18
N TRP A 6 2.85 15.51 3.39
CA TRP A 6 2.65 15.40 1.94
C TRP A 6 1.20 15.03 1.56
N VAL A 7 0.56 14.13 2.30
CA VAL A 7 -0.83 13.70 2.01
C VAL A 7 -1.86 14.81 2.20
N LEU A 8 -1.54 15.87 2.95
CA LEU A 8 -2.44 16.99 3.21
C LEU A 8 -2.38 18.07 2.12
N ASP A 9 -1.29 18.10 1.35
CA ASP A 9 -1.02 19.11 0.34
C ASP A 9 -1.34 18.66 -1.10
N GLN A 10 -1.74 17.39 -1.25
CA GLN A 10 -1.99 16.78 -2.56
C GLN A 10 -3.46 16.39 -2.78
N PRO A 11 -3.94 16.35 -4.04
CA PRO A 11 -5.26 15.83 -4.34
C PRO A 11 -5.45 14.39 -3.88
N ALA A 12 -6.62 14.06 -3.34
CA ALA A 12 -6.91 12.74 -2.77
C ALA A 12 -6.61 11.58 -3.72
N GLN A 13 -7.00 11.70 -5.00
CA GLN A 13 -6.76 10.67 -6.01
C GLN A 13 -5.27 10.45 -6.25
N LEU A 14 -4.47 11.53 -6.28
CA LEU A 14 -3.03 11.44 -6.44
C LEU A 14 -2.39 10.74 -5.25
N VAL A 15 -2.77 11.12 -4.03
CA VAL A 15 -2.30 10.48 -2.79
C VAL A 15 -2.56 8.98 -2.81
N ILE A 16 -3.77 8.58 -3.21
CA ILE A 16 -4.18 7.17 -3.25
C ILE A 16 -3.38 6.41 -4.31
N ALA A 17 -3.32 6.91 -5.55
CA ALA A 17 -2.63 6.24 -6.65
C ALA A 17 -1.13 6.06 -6.35
N VAL A 18 -0.47 7.13 -5.89
CA VAL A 18 0.94 7.08 -5.51
C VAL A 18 1.17 6.10 -4.35
N SER A 19 0.33 6.14 -3.32
CA SER A 19 0.44 5.19 -2.20
C SER A 19 0.33 3.73 -2.67
N GLN A 20 -0.57 3.43 -3.61
CA GLN A 20 -0.73 2.10 -4.18
C GLN A 20 0.49 1.66 -5.01
N ILE A 21 1.05 2.55 -5.84
CA ILE A 21 2.26 2.27 -6.63
C ILE A 21 3.43 1.90 -5.72
N PHE A 22 3.72 2.74 -4.72
CA PHE A 22 4.83 2.51 -3.80
C PHE A 22 4.63 1.26 -2.95
N TRP A 23 3.39 1.00 -2.50
CA TRP A 23 3.08 -0.21 -1.75
C TRP A 23 3.27 -1.47 -2.60
N CYS A 24 2.75 -1.50 -3.83
CA CYS A 24 2.91 -2.64 -4.73
C CYS A 24 4.38 -2.91 -5.03
N ALA A 25 5.16 -1.87 -5.33
CA ALA A 25 6.60 -1.99 -5.57
C ALA A 25 7.35 -2.54 -4.36
N ALA A 26 6.97 -2.14 -3.13
CA ALA A 26 7.60 -2.65 -1.92
C ALA A 26 7.29 -4.12 -1.65
N ILE A 27 6.04 -4.56 -1.89
CA ILE A 27 5.66 -5.97 -1.76
C ILE A 27 6.35 -6.84 -2.82
N GLU A 28 6.38 -6.39 -4.07
CA GLU A 28 7.16 -7.02 -5.15
C GLU A 28 8.64 -7.15 -4.76
N GLY A 29 9.22 -6.10 -4.17
CA GLY A 29 10.59 -6.13 -3.65
C GLY A 29 10.78 -7.16 -2.55
N CYS A 30 9.84 -7.27 -1.61
CA CYS A 30 9.89 -8.29 -0.56
C CYS A 30 9.78 -9.70 -1.14
N LEU A 31 8.88 -9.92 -2.11
CA LEU A 31 8.64 -11.22 -2.73
C LEU A 31 9.77 -11.69 -3.66
N ARG A 32 10.64 -10.78 -4.12
CA ARG A 32 11.82 -11.13 -4.93
C ARG A 32 13.08 -11.32 -4.09
N ASP A 33 13.02 -11.03 -2.79
CA ASP A 33 14.14 -11.18 -1.87
C ASP A 33 14.27 -12.64 -1.41
N ALA A 34 15.51 -13.11 -1.23
CA ALA A 34 15.79 -14.46 -0.74
C ALA A 34 15.19 -14.72 0.65
N GLU A 35 15.03 -13.67 1.47
CA GLU A 35 14.43 -13.69 2.80
C GLU A 35 12.96 -13.19 2.79
N SER A 36 12.23 -13.43 1.70
CA SER A 36 10.86 -12.94 1.46
C SER A 36 9.93 -13.04 2.67
N ALA A 37 9.89 -14.18 3.37
CA ALA A 37 9.05 -14.35 4.56
C ALA A 37 9.38 -13.36 5.69
N THR A 38 10.67 -13.13 5.95
CA THR A 38 11.14 -12.17 6.96
C THR A 38 10.82 -10.74 6.54
N LYS A 39 11.04 -10.41 5.26
CA LYS A 39 10.76 -9.08 4.70
C LYS A 39 9.28 -8.74 4.73
N LEU A 40 8.40 -9.66 4.36
CA LEU A 40 6.95 -9.49 4.42
C LEU A 40 6.47 -9.30 5.86
N SER A 41 6.98 -10.08 6.82
CA SER A 41 6.65 -9.90 8.23
C SER A 41 7.08 -8.52 8.75
N ALA A 42 8.30 -8.08 8.42
CA ALA A 42 8.78 -6.75 8.79
C ALA A 42 7.97 -5.62 8.11
N PHE A 43 7.51 -5.86 6.88
CA PHE A 43 6.65 -4.92 6.15
C PHE A 43 5.24 -4.85 6.73
N TYR A 44 4.68 -5.96 7.20
CA TYR A 44 3.43 -5.98 7.96
C TYR A 44 3.52 -5.10 9.20
N ASP A 45 4.58 -5.24 9.99
CA ASP A 45 4.80 -4.41 11.18
C ASP A 45 4.94 -2.93 10.81
N LYS A 46 5.58 -2.63 9.67
CA LYS A 46 5.63 -1.26 9.13
C LYS A 46 4.23 -0.74 8.79
N ASN A 47 3.39 -1.51 8.10
CA ASN A 47 2.01 -1.09 7.78
C ASN A 47 1.19 -0.83 9.04
N VAL A 48 1.34 -1.66 10.09
CA VAL A 48 0.66 -1.43 11.38
C VAL A 48 1.10 -0.11 12.01
N ARG A 49 2.41 0.20 12.00
CA ARG A 49 2.93 1.46 12.53
C ARG A 49 2.44 2.67 11.74
N ASP A 50 2.54 2.63 10.42
CA ASP A 50 2.13 3.73 9.53
C ASP A 50 0.62 4.01 9.64
N LEU A 51 -0.20 2.95 9.73
CA LEU A 51 -1.64 3.08 9.96
C LEU A 51 -1.94 3.71 11.34
N GLY A 52 -1.15 3.37 12.36
CA GLY A 52 -1.23 4.00 13.67
C GLY A 52 -0.95 5.51 13.61
N GLN A 53 -0.01 5.96 12.76
CA GLN A 53 0.27 7.38 12.54
C GLN A 53 -0.90 8.08 11.85
N LEU A 54 -1.45 7.50 10.77
CA LEU A 54 -2.63 8.06 10.09
C LEU A 54 -3.85 8.14 11.03
N THR A 55 -4.04 7.13 11.89
CA THR A 55 -5.14 7.11 12.88
C THR A 55 -4.96 8.19 13.94
N LYS A 56 -3.72 8.55 14.29
CA LYS A 56 -3.44 9.71 15.16
C LYS A 56 -3.72 11.02 14.43
N LEU A 57 -3.25 11.13 13.18
CA LEU A 57 -3.44 12.32 12.35
C LEU A 57 -4.92 12.65 12.16
N VAL A 58 -5.77 11.66 11.87
CA VAL A 58 -7.21 11.88 11.68
C VAL A 58 -7.92 12.35 12.95
N ARG A 59 -7.38 12.08 14.14
CA ARG A 59 -7.92 12.59 15.42
C ARG A 59 -7.50 14.02 15.73
N GLY A 60 -6.56 14.57 14.97
CA GLY A 60 -6.11 15.95 15.11
C GLY A 60 -7.05 16.97 14.45
N ASN A 61 -6.57 18.22 14.44
CA ASN A 61 -7.24 19.34 13.79
C ASN A 61 -6.98 19.30 12.28
N LEU A 62 -7.95 18.76 11.55
CA LEU A 62 -7.96 18.72 10.09
C LEU A 62 -9.19 19.45 9.56
N THR A 63 -9.05 20.09 8.40
CA THR A 63 -10.20 20.59 7.64
C THR A 63 -11.13 19.43 7.25
N GLY A 64 -12.39 19.74 6.91
CA GLY A 64 -13.34 18.72 6.49
C GLY A 64 -12.89 17.93 5.26
N LEU A 65 -12.18 18.59 4.33
CA LEU A 65 -11.62 17.94 3.15
C LEU A 65 -10.46 17.00 3.52
N GLN A 66 -9.45 17.50 4.23
CA GLN A 66 -8.30 16.70 4.68
C GLN A 66 -8.75 15.46 5.46
N ARG A 67 -9.73 15.61 6.36
CA ARG A 67 -10.30 14.48 7.11
C ARG A 67 -10.86 13.39 6.20
N LYS A 68 -11.56 13.76 5.11
CA LYS A 68 -12.07 12.81 4.12
C LYS A 68 -10.93 12.12 3.36
N VAL A 69 -9.88 12.86 3.00
CA VAL A 69 -8.69 12.29 2.32
C VAL A 69 -8.01 11.26 3.21
N ILE A 70 -7.72 11.61 4.46
CA ILE A 70 -7.08 10.70 5.43
C ILE A 70 -7.98 9.49 5.72
N ALA A 71 -9.29 9.67 5.84
CA ALA A 71 -10.21 8.56 6.04
C ALA A 71 -10.18 7.57 4.86
N ALA A 72 -10.19 8.06 3.63
CA ALA A 72 -10.06 7.22 2.43
C ALA A 72 -8.71 6.49 2.40
N LEU A 73 -7.62 7.17 2.75
CA LEU A 73 -6.29 6.57 2.82
C LEU A 73 -6.21 5.48 3.89
N ILE A 74 -6.80 5.70 5.07
CA ILE A 74 -6.88 4.69 6.14
C ILE A 74 -7.64 3.45 5.67
N THR A 75 -8.76 3.60 4.97
CA THR A 75 -9.53 2.46 4.42
C THR A 75 -8.67 1.61 3.49
N ILE A 76 -7.87 2.26 2.63
CA ILE A 76 -7.00 1.58 1.68
C ILE A 76 -5.81 0.92 2.39
N ASP A 77 -5.16 1.62 3.32
CA ASP A 77 -4.00 1.08 4.06
C ASP A 77 -4.40 -0.09 4.98
N VAL A 78 -5.62 -0.12 5.51
CA VAL A 78 -6.18 -1.28 6.23
C VAL A 78 -6.26 -2.49 5.31
N HIS A 79 -6.83 -2.32 4.11
CA HIS A 79 -6.93 -3.40 3.13
C HIS A 79 -5.54 -3.90 2.70
N ALA A 80 -4.62 -2.98 2.43
CA ALA A 80 -3.24 -3.28 2.09
C ALA A 80 -2.53 -4.11 3.18
N ARG A 81 -2.66 -3.71 4.46
CA ARG A 81 -2.12 -4.48 5.59
C ARG A 81 -2.70 -5.89 5.66
N ASP A 82 -4.00 -6.03 5.44
CA ASP A 82 -4.68 -7.34 5.50
C ASP A 82 -4.19 -8.27 4.39
N ILE A 83 -3.93 -7.75 3.19
CA ILE A 83 -3.26 -8.51 2.11
C ILE A 83 -1.89 -9.00 2.59
N VAL A 84 -1.04 -8.15 3.18
CA VAL A 84 0.29 -8.58 3.66
C VAL A 84 0.16 -9.66 4.74
N SER A 85 -0.79 -9.50 5.67
CA SER A 85 -1.09 -10.52 6.68
C SER A 85 -1.41 -11.87 6.05
N ASP A 86 -2.22 -11.86 4.99
CA ASP A 86 -2.63 -13.08 4.30
C ASP A 86 -1.51 -13.69 3.45
N LEU A 87 -0.66 -12.89 2.81
CA LEU A 87 0.55 -13.38 2.14
C LEU A 87 1.48 -14.09 3.13
N VAL A 88 1.69 -13.50 4.32
CA VAL A 88 2.50 -14.10 5.39
C VAL A 88 1.89 -15.41 5.88
N LYS A 89 0.58 -15.44 6.16
CA LYS A 89 -0.12 -16.65 6.63
C LYS A 89 -0.10 -17.78 5.60
N ARG A 90 -0.23 -17.45 4.31
CA ARG A 90 -0.21 -18.42 3.21
C ARG A 90 1.21 -18.85 2.84
N GLY A 91 2.22 -18.17 3.39
CA GLY A 91 3.61 -18.49 3.12
C GLY A 91 4.02 -18.17 1.69
N THR A 92 3.43 -17.14 1.09
CA THR A 92 3.76 -16.67 -0.26
C THR A 92 5.20 -16.17 -0.28
N ARG A 93 5.99 -16.64 -1.25
CA ARG A 93 7.43 -16.34 -1.34
C ARG A 93 7.86 -15.76 -2.67
N ASP A 94 7.04 -15.89 -3.71
CA ASP A 94 7.34 -15.42 -5.05
C ASP A 94 6.25 -14.48 -5.58
N ALA A 95 6.65 -13.47 -6.35
CA ALA A 95 5.72 -12.51 -6.95
C ALA A 95 4.78 -13.14 -7.98
N ASN A 96 5.10 -14.31 -8.54
CA ASN A 96 4.28 -15.02 -9.51
C ASN A 96 3.22 -15.93 -8.87
N GLU A 97 3.23 -16.08 -7.55
CA GLU A 97 2.21 -16.86 -6.83
C GLU A 97 0.83 -16.20 -6.90
N PHE A 98 -0.20 -17.05 -6.97
CA PHE A 98 -1.56 -16.63 -7.24
C PHE A 98 -2.10 -15.63 -6.20
N GLU A 99 -1.73 -15.83 -4.93
CA GLU A 99 -2.10 -14.99 -3.79
C GLU A 99 -1.75 -13.52 -4.01
N TRP A 100 -0.59 -13.24 -4.61
CA TRP A 100 -0.19 -11.90 -4.98
C TRP A 100 -0.76 -11.49 -6.34
N GLN A 101 -0.77 -12.40 -7.31
CA GLN A 101 -1.27 -12.12 -8.65
C GLN A 101 -2.75 -11.71 -8.69
N MET A 102 -3.58 -12.23 -7.77
CA MET A 102 -5.00 -11.90 -7.69
C MET A 102 -5.29 -10.49 -7.17
N GLN A 103 -4.29 -9.79 -6.62
CA GLN A 103 -4.43 -8.42 -6.12
C GLN A 103 -4.39 -7.39 -7.26
N LEU A 104 -5.00 -6.22 -7.04
CA LEU A 104 -4.82 -5.06 -7.91
C LEU A 104 -3.43 -4.46 -7.68
N ARG A 105 -2.60 -4.47 -8.71
CA ARG A 105 -1.19 -4.07 -8.62
C ARG A 105 -0.91 -2.89 -9.52
N TYR A 106 -0.52 -1.79 -8.88
CA TYR A 106 -0.18 -0.53 -9.54
C TYR A 106 1.33 -0.51 -9.84
N ALA A 107 1.69 -0.18 -11.07
CA ALA A 107 3.07 -0.04 -11.51
C ALA A 107 3.23 1.22 -12.36
N LEU A 108 4.44 1.79 -12.34
CA LEU A 108 4.82 2.85 -13.27
C LEU A 108 5.61 2.22 -14.42
N GLU A 109 5.15 2.41 -15.66
CA GLU A 109 5.76 1.88 -16.87
C GLU A 109 5.76 2.93 -17.97
N ASN A 110 6.94 3.32 -18.46
CA ASN A 110 7.07 4.32 -19.52
C ASN A 110 6.27 5.60 -19.23
N ASP A 111 6.38 6.11 -18.01
CA ASP A 111 5.65 7.27 -17.49
C ASP A 111 4.13 7.11 -17.31
N ASP A 112 3.57 5.94 -17.65
CA ASP A 112 2.17 5.61 -17.43
C ASP A 112 1.96 4.80 -16.15
N VAL A 113 0.84 5.05 -15.47
CA VAL A 113 0.36 4.20 -14.39
C VAL A 113 -0.43 3.05 -14.99
N VAL A 114 0.05 1.83 -14.78
CA VAL A 114 -0.56 0.60 -15.26
C VAL A 114 -1.09 -0.17 -14.07
N VAL A 115 -2.32 -0.67 -14.20
CA VAL A 115 -2.92 -1.53 -13.16
C VAL A 115 -3.05 -2.95 -13.69
N ARG A 116 -2.64 -3.93 -12.89
CA ARG A 116 -2.74 -5.35 -13.23
C ARG A 116 -3.55 -6.12 -12.21
N GLN A 117 -4.30 -7.10 -12.68
CA GLN A 117 -4.93 -8.10 -11.83
C GLN A 117 -4.96 -9.43 -12.57
N VAL A 118 -4.29 -10.45 -12.02
CA VAL A 118 -4.00 -11.71 -12.70
C VAL A 118 -3.38 -11.41 -14.09
N ASN A 119 -4.08 -11.73 -15.17
CA ASN A 119 -3.64 -11.54 -16.55
C ASN A 119 -4.19 -10.25 -17.18
N ALA A 120 -5.07 -9.52 -16.49
CA ALA A 120 -5.64 -8.27 -16.98
C ALA A 120 -4.66 -7.12 -16.77
N ARG A 121 -4.64 -6.19 -17.72
CA ARG A 121 -3.88 -4.94 -17.71
C ARG A 121 -4.82 -3.80 -18.08
N PHE A 122 -4.83 -2.76 -17.27
CA PHE A 122 -5.62 -1.55 -17.43
C PHE A 122 -4.69 -0.35 -17.58
#